data_AF-A0A955IG82-F1
#
_entry.id   AF-A0A955IG82-F1
#
_cell.length_a   1.000
_cell.length_b   1.000
_cell.length_c   1.000
_cell.angle_alpha   90.00
_cell.angle_beta   90.00
_cell.angle_gamma   90.00
#
_symmetry.space_group_name_H-M   'P 1'
#
loop_
_entity.id
_entity.type
_entity.pdbx_description
1 polymer ?
#
loop_
_entity_poly.entity_id
_entity_poly.type
_entity_poly.pdbx_seq_one_letter_code
_entity_poly.pdbx_strand_id
1 'polypeptide(L)'
;FGACCDDATGQCVDNAEITSCLGPTQRFVPDTACIDLDPPCGVILGACCMEDASCVRVVEEECKALGGSWLGANTICSSCPCVVPCPSGSLQEGEPVCSDGYLDFFNGGCLGEVFAVSTIAPGQTVCGTSGVFLLAGSFAGDLDWYEVVINRAALLETTVTAEFRPQLIIADGNLGCPAPILASGAALECDELTVSTVVEPGVYWIIIGPFGATDTATCGAAYTLHLAGPANCVGDLDGNGAVDGADLGALLAAWGSSSAEADLDGSGTVDGSDLGLLLAAWGTCG
;
A
#
# COMPACT_ATOMS: atom_id res chain seq x y z
N PHE A 1 -26.03 31.03 28.82
CA PHE A 1 -25.36 32.19 28.19
C PHE A 1 -23.95 31.76 27.80
N GLY A 2 -23.29 32.45 26.89
CA GLY A 2 -21.96 32.07 26.42
C GLY A 2 -21.39 33.09 25.44
N ALA A 3 -20.31 32.74 24.76
CA ALA A 3 -19.70 33.57 23.74
C ALA A 3 -20.42 33.36 22.40
N CYS A 4 -20.79 34.45 21.74
CA CYS A 4 -21.26 34.43 20.36
C CYS A 4 -20.23 35.10 19.46
N CYS A 5 -19.57 34.31 18.61
CA CYS A 5 -18.61 34.81 17.63
C CYS A 5 -19.22 34.80 16.24
N ASP A 6 -19.03 35.86 15.45
CA ASP A 6 -19.21 35.84 14.00
C ASP A 6 -17.84 35.64 13.33
N ASP A 7 -17.58 34.41 12.85
CA ASP A 7 -16.28 34.03 12.30
C ASP A 7 -15.96 34.72 10.97
N ALA A 8 -16.95 35.33 10.29
CA ALA A 8 -16.70 36.10 9.07
C ALA A 8 -16.24 37.54 9.35
N THR A 9 -16.67 38.12 10.48
CA THR A 9 -16.33 39.50 10.86
C THR A 9 -15.30 39.58 12.00
N GLY A 10 -15.06 38.47 12.71
CA GLY A 10 -14.23 38.41 13.91
C GLY A 10 -14.87 39.11 15.13
N GLN A 11 -16.14 39.51 15.04
CA GLN A 11 -16.85 40.15 16.14
C GLN A 11 -17.37 39.11 17.13
N CYS A 12 -17.08 39.32 18.42
CA CYS A 12 -17.55 38.43 19.47
C CYS A 12 -18.31 39.19 20.56
N VAL A 13 -19.39 38.59 21.06
CA VAL A 13 -20.21 39.11 22.14
C VAL A 13 -20.22 38.12 23.30
N ASP A 14 -19.75 38.57 24.46
CA ASP A 14 -19.80 37.82 25.71
C ASP A 14 -21.21 37.82 26.30
N ASN A 15 -21.50 36.78 27.10
CA ASN A 15 -22.78 36.61 27.80
C ASN A 15 -23.99 36.78 26.85
N ALA A 16 -23.88 36.20 25.66
CA ALA A 16 -24.95 36.12 24.67
C ALA A 16 -25.92 34.97 25.00
N GLU A 17 -27.19 35.13 24.65
CA GLU A 17 -28.13 34.01 24.60
C GLU A 17 -27.96 33.25 23.29
N ILE A 18 -28.10 31.92 23.31
CA ILE A 18 -27.96 31.11 22.09
C ILE A 18 -28.91 31.57 20.96
N THR A 19 -30.09 32.07 21.32
CA THR A 19 -31.10 32.62 20.40
C THR A 19 -30.66 33.88 19.66
N SER A 20 -29.70 34.62 20.23
CA SER A 20 -29.06 35.79 19.59
C SER A 20 -27.86 35.42 18.72
N CYS A 21 -27.48 34.14 18.66
CA CYS A 21 -26.27 33.64 18.02
C CYS A 21 -26.56 32.51 17.00
N LEU A 22 -27.45 32.78 16.04
CA LEU A 22 -27.95 31.80 15.06
C LEU A 22 -27.70 32.23 13.61
N GLY A 23 -26.86 33.25 13.42
CA GLY A 23 -26.43 33.70 12.10
C GLY A 23 -25.62 32.62 11.36
N PRO A 24 -25.58 32.67 10.02
CA PRO A 24 -24.94 31.63 9.20
C PRO A 24 -23.42 31.51 9.41
N THR A 25 -22.78 32.57 9.90
CA THR A 25 -21.35 32.64 10.21
C THR A 25 -21.10 32.70 11.72
N GLN A 26 -22.15 32.55 12.53
CA GLN A 26 -22.07 32.68 13.98
C GLN A 26 -21.85 31.33 14.65
N ARG A 27 -20.93 31.29 15.60
CA ARG A 27 -20.60 30.17 16.45
C ARG A 27 -20.86 30.53 17.90
N PHE A 28 -21.77 29.80 18.53
CA PHE A 28 -22.07 29.93 19.96
C PHE A 28 -21.33 28.86 20.76
N VAL A 29 -20.63 29.25 21.82
CA VAL A 29 -20.02 28.31 22.78
C VAL A 29 -20.58 28.60 24.18
N PRO A 30 -21.30 27.65 24.80
CA PRO A 30 -21.90 27.86 26.13
C PRO A 30 -20.82 28.02 27.20
N ASP A 31 -21.13 28.81 28.22
CA ASP A 31 -20.33 28.98 29.44
C ASP A 31 -18.84 29.34 29.19
N THR A 32 -18.57 29.96 28.03
CA THR A 32 -17.24 30.35 27.55
C THR A 32 -17.23 31.85 27.29
N ALA A 33 -16.12 32.52 27.57
CA ALA A 33 -15.91 33.92 27.20
C ALA A 33 -15.24 34.02 25.82
N CYS A 34 -15.44 35.12 25.12
CA CYS A 34 -14.88 35.36 23.79
C CYS A 34 -13.36 35.22 23.73
N ILE A 35 -12.66 35.60 24.81
CA ILE A 35 -11.20 35.48 24.93
C ILE A 35 -10.72 34.03 25.08
N ASP A 36 -11.59 33.14 25.54
CA ASP A 36 -11.30 31.73 25.80
C ASP A 36 -11.78 30.83 24.64
N LEU A 37 -12.26 31.41 23.53
CA LEU A 37 -12.65 30.66 22.35
C LEU A 37 -11.43 30.00 21.70
N ASP A 38 -11.56 28.69 21.44
CA ASP A 38 -10.60 27.90 20.69
C ASP A 38 -11.31 27.19 19.51
N PRO A 39 -11.00 27.53 18.25
CA PRO A 39 -10.08 28.59 17.83
C PRO A 39 -10.62 30.00 18.14
N PRO A 40 -9.77 31.04 18.20
CA PRO A 40 -10.20 32.42 18.46
C PRO A 40 -11.27 32.90 17.48
N CYS A 41 -12.04 33.91 17.89
CA CYS A 41 -13.10 34.43 17.03
C CYS A 41 -12.54 35.03 15.73
N GLY A 42 -13.15 34.69 14.59
CA GLY A 42 -12.68 35.12 13.27
C GLY A 42 -11.61 34.21 12.66
N VAL A 43 -11.27 33.10 13.34
CA VAL A 43 -10.34 32.10 12.83
C VAL A 43 -11.13 30.93 12.26
N ILE A 44 -11.07 30.79 10.94
CA ILE A 44 -11.72 29.71 10.21
C ILE A 44 -10.68 28.65 9.85
N LEU A 45 -10.71 27.53 10.56
CA LEU A 45 -9.86 26.38 10.28
C LEU A 45 -10.47 25.51 9.19
N GLY A 46 -9.60 24.88 8.41
CA GLY A 46 -9.93 23.82 7.46
C GLY A 46 -8.88 22.72 7.51
N ALA A 47 -9.20 21.56 6.94
CA ALA A 47 -8.25 20.48 6.77
C ALA A 47 -7.15 20.90 5.79
N CYS A 48 -5.90 20.75 6.23
CA CYS A 48 -4.72 20.86 5.40
C CYS A 48 -4.16 19.46 5.17
N CYS A 49 -4.31 18.95 3.96
CA CYS A 49 -3.94 17.60 3.58
C CYS A 49 -2.54 17.58 2.99
N MET A 50 -1.71 16.65 3.46
CA MET A 50 -0.32 16.51 3.06
C MET A 50 -0.11 15.28 2.17
N GLU A 51 0.98 15.27 1.39
CA GLU A 51 1.35 14.15 0.51
C GLU A 51 1.84 12.91 1.27
N ASP A 52 2.13 13.01 2.56
CA ASP A 52 2.50 11.89 3.43
C ASP A 52 1.30 11.32 4.20
N ALA A 53 0.09 11.61 3.74
CA ALA A 53 -1.20 11.31 4.38
C ALA A 53 -1.43 12.01 5.74
N SER A 54 -0.50 12.85 6.21
CA SER A 54 -0.73 13.63 7.43
C SER A 54 -1.76 14.74 7.19
N CYS A 55 -2.42 15.18 8.26
CA CYS A 55 -3.35 16.29 8.20
C CYS A 55 -3.38 17.08 9.51
N VAL A 56 -3.45 18.40 9.36
CA VAL A 56 -3.68 19.35 10.45
C VAL A 56 -4.84 20.28 10.11
N ARG A 57 -5.53 20.79 11.14
CA ARG A 57 -6.57 21.80 10.95
C ARG A 57 -5.99 23.18 11.21
N VAL A 58 -5.81 23.94 10.14
CA VAL A 58 -5.15 25.26 10.15
C VAL A 58 -5.90 26.23 9.24
N VAL A 59 -5.53 27.50 9.29
CA VAL A 59 -6.02 28.51 8.33
C VAL A 59 -5.38 28.30 6.96
N GLU A 60 -6.02 28.80 5.90
CA GLU A 60 -5.55 28.61 4.51
C GLU A 60 -4.10 29.06 4.29
N GLU A 61 -3.73 30.24 4.80
CA GLU A 61 -2.37 30.78 4.65
C GLU A 61 -1.31 29.92 5.34
N GLU A 62 -1.64 29.34 6.50
CA GLU A 62 -0.76 28.40 7.20
C GLU A 62 -0.66 27.08 6.45
N CYS A 63 -1.76 26.58 5.89
CA CYS A 63 -1.72 25.38 5.05
C CYS A 63 -0.83 25.56 3.82
N LYS A 64 -0.94 26.71 3.14
CA LYS A 64 -0.04 27.06 2.02
C LYS A 64 1.42 27.12 2.45
N ALA A 65 1.70 27.65 3.64
CA ALA A 65 3.06 27.71 4.18
C ALA A 65 3.63 26.32 4.52
N LEU A 66 2.77 25.38 4.91
CA LEU A 66 3.12 23.97 5.10
C LEU A 66 3.29 23.23 3.76
N GLY A 67 2.82 23.78 2.65
CA GLY A 67 2.83 23.13 1.34
C GLY A 67 1.68 22.14 1.13
N GLY A 68 0.68 22.13 2.00
CA GLY A 68 -0.48 21.24 1.91
C GLY A 68 -1.62 21.79 1.05
N SER A 69 -2.60 20.92 0.80
CA SER A 69 -3.85 21.27 0.12
C SER A 69 -4.94 21.60 1.12
N TRP A 70 -5.39 22.86 1.15
CA TRP A 70 -6.46 23.32 2.04
C TRP A 70 -7.83 23.05 1.43
N LEU A 71 -8.66 22.24 2.09
CA LEU A 71 -9.94 21.78 1.51
C LEU A 71 -11.11 22.76 1.65
N GLY A 72 -10.93 23.87 2.38
CA GLY A 72 -12.01 24.80 2.65
C GLY A 72 -12.32 24.96 4.13
N ALA A 73 -13.08 26.01 4.43
CA ALA A 73 -13.55 26.31 5.77
C ALA A 73 -14.34 25.14 6.38
N ASN A 74 -14.10 24.84 7.66
CA ASN A 74 -14.81 23.82 8.44
C ASN A 74 -14.67 22.38 7.91
N THR A 75 -13.78 22.12 6.96
CA THR A 75 -13.40 20.77 6.59
C THR A 75 -12.60 20.10 7.72
N ILE A 76 -12.62 18.77 7.75
CA ILE A 76 -11.96 17.94 8.76
C ILE A 76 -10.98 17.00 8.08
N CYS A 77 -10.00 16.48 8.83
CA CYS A 77 -8.95 15.65 8.25
C CYS A 77 -9.44 14.35 7.62
N SER A 78 -10.59 13.81 8.07
CA SER A 78 -11.21 12.66 7.41
C SER A 78 -11.86 12.99 6.06
N SER A 79 -11.82 14.26 5.63
CA SER A 79 -12.20 14.68 4.29
C SER A 79 -11.00 14.78 3.34
N CYS A 80 -9.78 14.58 3.83
CA CYS A 80 -8.60 14.53 2.97
C CYS A 80 -8.72 13.40 1.95
N PRO A 81 -8.25 13.64 0.70
CA PRO A 81 -8.10 12.55 -0.26
C PRO A 81 -7.28 11.41 0.35
N CYS A 82 -7.61 10.19 -0.03
CA CYS A 82 -6.78 9.04 0.28
C CYS A 82 -5.40 9.27 -0.34
N VAL A 83 -4.36 9.13 0.48
CA VAL A 83 -2.97 9.18 0.05
C VAL A 83 -2.29 7.94 0.56
N VAL A 84 -1.65 7.18 -0.33
CA VAL A 84 -0.92 5.96 0.04
C VAL A 84 0.58 6.24 -0.05
N PRO A 85 1.24 6.55 1.07
CA PRO A 85 2.66 6.83 1.06
C PRO A 85 3.46 5.56 0.80
N CYS A 86 4.58 5.72 0.09
CA CYS A 86 5.54 4.66 -0.12
C CYS A 86 6.53 4.58 1.06
N PRO A 87 6.59 3.48 1.81
CA PRO A 87 7.55 3.33 2.90
C PRO A 87 9.01 3.39 2.39
N SER A 88 9.91 3.90 3.23
CA SER A 88 11.33 3.93 2.90
C SER A 88 11.90 2.52 2.76
N GLY A 89 12.65 2.27 1.69
CA GLY A 89 13.23 0.96 1.39
C GLY A 89 12.32 0.03 0.58
N SER A 90 11.09 0.45 0.28
CA SER A 90 10.21 -0.27 -0.66
C SER A 90 10.73 -0.17 -2.10
N LEU A 91 10.43 -1.19 -2.89
CA LEU A 91 10.69 -1.22 -4.32
C LEU A 91 9.73 -0.29 -5.04
N GLN A 92 10.23 0.54 -5.95
CA GLN A 92 9.38 1.29 -6.86
C GLN A 92 9.11 0.42 -8.09
N GLU A 93 7.84 0.24 -8.43
CA GLU A 93 7.43 -0.50 -9.63
C GLU A 93 8.12 0.05 -10.89
N GLY A 94 8.14 1.37 -11.06
CA GLY A 94 8.85 2.03 -12.17
C GLY A 94 8.10 1.98 -13.50
N GLU A 95 6.83 1.59 -13.47
CA GLU A 95 5.93 1.59 -14.62
C GLU A 95 5.57 3.03 -15.06
N PRO A 96 5.48 3.30 -16.38
CA PRO A 96 4.89 4.54 -16.87
C PRO A 96 3.41 4.63 -16.52
N VAL A 97 3.01 5.75 -15.93
CA VAL A 97 1.60 6.04 -15.62
C VAL A 97 0.71 5.80 -16.84
N CYS A 98 -0.36 5.01 -16.65
CA CYS A 98 -1.31 4.69 -17.70
C CYS A 98 -1.96 5.95 -18.32
N SER A 99 -2.53 5.77 -19.52
CA SER A 99 -3.27 6.82 -20.22
C SER A 99 -4.23 6.23 -21.25
N ASP A 100 -5.08 7.04 -21.86
CA ASP A 100 -5.94 6.57 -22.93
C ASP A 100 -5.11 6.04 -24.12
N GLY A 101 -5.38 4.80 -24.53
CA GLY A 101 -4.62 4.06 -25.52
C GLY A 101 -3.35 3.39 -24.97
N TYR A 102 -3.17 3.34 -23.65
CA TYR A 102 -2.05 2.64 -23.01
C TYR A 102 -2.06 1.15 -23.36
N LEU A 103 -0.87 0.63 -23.66
CA LEU A 103 -0.62 -0.78 -23.86
C LEU A 103 0.34 -1.21 -22.76
N ASP A 104 -0.19 -2.00 -21.84
CA ASP A 104 0.57 -2.52 -20.72
C ASP A 104 1.53 -3.62 -21.21
N PHE A 105 2.81 -3.29 -21.18
CA PHE A 105 3.93 -4.18 -21.48
C PHE A 105 4.86 -4.38 -20.28
N PHE A 106 4.52 -3.79 -19.13
CA PHE A 106 5.40 -3.77 -17.98
C PHE A 106 5.16 -5.00 -17.12
N ASN A 107 3.92 -5.19 -16.68
CA ASN A 107 3.52 -6.29 -15.81
C ASN A 107 2.04 -6.70 -15.99
N GLY A 108 1.41 -6.42 -17.14
CA GLY A 108 0.02 -6.83 -17.44
C GLY A 108 -0.31 -8.32 -17.46
N GLY A 109 0.70 -9.18 -17.31
CA GLY A 109 0.57 -10.63 -17.17
C GLY A 109 -0.26 -11.28 -18.27
N CYS A 110 -1.22 -12.13 -17.90
CA CYS A 110 -2.03 -12.87 -18.88
C CYS A 110 -3.05 -11.99 -19.64
N LEU A 111 -3.28 -10.75 -19.19
CA LEU A 111 -4.26 -9.84 -19.77
C LEU A 111 -3.60 -8.75 -20.62
N GLY A 112 -2.28 -8.60 -20.54
CA GLY A 112 -1.48 -7.76 -21.42
C GLY A 112 -1.36 -8.30 -22.84
N GLU A 113 -1.00 -7.41 -23.78
CA GLU A 113 -0.73 -7.75 -25.18
C GLU A 113 0.49 -8.68 -25.31
N VAL A 114 1.47 -8.50 -24.42
CA VAL A 114 2.63 -9.38 -24.25
C VAL A 114 2.67 -9.77 -22.78
N PHE A 115 2.82 -11.07 -22.53
CA PHE A 115 2.99 -11.56 -21.16
C PHE A 115 4.25 -10.98 -20.54
N ALA A 116 4.07 -10.19 -19.49
CA ALA A 116 5.12 -9.57 -18.71
C ALA A 116 4.71 -9.58 -17.23
N VAL A 117 5.67 -9.79 -16.34
CA VAL A 117 5.48 -9.81 -14.88
C VAL A 117 6.68 -9.17 -14.21
N SER A 118 6.46 -8.51 -13.08
CA SER A 118 7.50 -7.99 -12.20
C SER A 118 7.84 -9.02 -11.13
N THR A 119 9.07 -9.11 -10.65
CA THR A 119 9.42 -10.07 -9.59
C THR A 119 9.25 -9.46 -8.20
N ILE A 120 8.68 -10.22 -7.27
CA ILE A 120 8.61 -9.87 -5.84
C ILE A 120 9.03 -11.08 -4.98
N ALA A 121 9.80 -10.83 -3.93
CA ALA A 121 10.17 -11.83 -2.94
C ALA A 121 9.36 -11.64 -1.64
N PRO A 122 9.13 -12.72 -0.86
CA PRO A 122 8.55 -12.59 0.47
C PRO A 122 9.34 -11.60 1.33
N GLY A 123 8.65 -10.85 2.17
CA GLY A 123 9.20 -9.76 2.99
C GLY A 123 9.32 -8.42 2.26
N GLN A 124 9.20 -8.39 0.93
CA GLN A 124 9.31 -7.14 0.18
C GLN A 124 8.01 -6.35 0.16
N THR A 125 8.19 -5.03 0.05
CA THR A 125 7.10 -4.09 -0.22
C THR A 125 7.37 -3.39 -1.55
N VAL A 126 6.35 -3.30 -2.38
CA VAL A 126 6.35 -2.59 -3.66
C VAL A 126 5.39 -1.42 -3.58
N CYS A 127 5.81 -0.28 -4.10
CA CYS A 127 4.98 0.89 -4.34
C CYS A 127 4.77 1.01 -5.84
N GLY A 128 3.52 0.91 -6.26
CA GLY A 128 3.13 0.96 -7.66
C GLY A 128 2.03 1.96 -7.93
N THR A 129 1.69 2.10 -9.20
CA THR A 129 0.57 2.94 -9.64
C THR A 129 -0.32 2.18 -10.59
N SER A 130 -1.61 2.42 -10.49
CA SER A 130 -2.59 1.78 -11.37
C SER A 130 -3.63 2.81 -11.81
N GLY A 131 -4.67 2.36 -12.52
CA GLY A 131 -5.78 3.20 -12.94
C GLY A 131 -6.70 2.54 -13.96
N VAL A 132 -7.75 3.27 -14.30
CA VAL A 132 -8.69 2.90 -15.37
C VAL A 132 -8.50 3.86 -16.54
N PHE A 133 -8.41 3.32 -17.75
CA PHE A 133 -8.20 4.10 -18.98
C PHE A 133 -9.04 3.57 -20.15
N LEU A 134 -9.14 4.35 -21.22
CA LEU A 134 -9.82 3.91 -22.45
C LEU A 134 -8.83 3.23 -23.40
N LEU A 135 -9.09 1.97 -23.72
CA LEU A 135 -8.39 1.22 -24.76
C LEU A 135 -9.36 0.83 -25.86
N ALA A 136 -9.12 1.32 -27.08
CA ALA A 136 -9.96 1.08 -28.25
C ALA A 136 -11.47 1.34 -28.02
N GLY A 137 -11.79 2.33 -27.18
CA GLY A 137 -13.17 2.73 -26.86
C GLY A 137 -13.86 1.87 -25.79
N SER A 138 -13.14 0.92 -25.18
CA SER A 138 -13.59 0.17 -24.00
C SER A 138 -12.75 0.57 -22.79
N PHE A 139 -13.32 0.49 -21.59
CA PHE A 139 -12.52 0.69 -20.39
C PHE A 139 -11.64 -0.53 -20.11
N ALA A 140 -10.40 -0.27 -19.77
CA ALA A 140 -9.41 -1.24 -19.31
C ALA A 140 -8.84 -0.76 -17.96
N GLY A 141 -8.31 -1.71 -17.18
CA GLY A 141 -7.56 -1.41 -15.97
C GLY A 141 -6.08 -1.69 -16.20
N ASP A 142 -5.25 -0.90 -15.54
CA ASP A 142 -3.84 -1.17 -15.33
C ASP A 142 -3.74 -2.30 -14.30
N LEU A 143 -3.19 -3.46 -14.68
CA LEU A 143 -3.18 -4.62 -13.81
C LEU A 143 -1.75 -5.06 -13.57
N ASP A 144 -1.33 -5.04 -12.32
CA ASP A 144 0.07 -5.21 -12.00
C ASP A 144 0.28 -6.65 -11.51
N TRP A 145 1.01 -7.44 -12.29
CA TRP A 145 1.32 -8.83 -11.97
C TRP A 145 2.72 -8.96 -11.41
N TYR A 146 2.79 -9.46 -10.19
CA TYR A 146 4.02 -9.75 -9.48
C TYR A 146 4.23 -11.26 -9.34
N GLU A 147 5.33 -11.77 -9.86
CA GLU A 147 5.75 -13.15 -9.72
C GLU A 147 6.58 -13.36 -8.46
N VAL A 148 6.17 -14.37 -7.69
CA VAL A 148 6.89 -14.88 -6.53
C VAL A 148 7.18 -16.36 -6.71
N VAL A 149 8.41 -16.75 -6.40
CA VAL A 149 8.83 -18.15 -6.34
C VAL A 149 8.88 -18.60 -4.87
N ILE A 150 8.18 -19.69 -4.60
CA ILE A 150 8.10 -20.31 -3.28
C ILE A 150 8.85 -21.65 -3.32
N ASN A 151 9.80 -21.83 -2.40
CA ASN A 151 10.68 -23.01 -2.41
C ASN A 151 10.24 -24.12 -1.44
N ARG A 152 9.31 -23.82 -0.53
CA ARG A 152 8.76 -24.76 0.45
C ARG A 152 7.29 -24.46 0.72
N ALA A 153 6.56 -25.45 1.21
CA ALA A 153 5.17 -25.23 1.62
C ALA A 153 5.09 -24.09 2.65
N ALA A 154 4.26 -23.08 2.37
CA ALA A 154 4.17 -21.87 3.18
C ALA A 154 2.77 -21.25 3.09
N LEU A 155 2.45 -20.37 4.05
CA LEU A 155 1.33 -19.44 3.91
C LEU A 155 1.82 -18.25 3.09
N LEU A 156 1.29 -18.10 1.88
CA LEU A 156 1.49 -16.90 1.08
C LEU A 156 0.44 -15.89 1.48
N GLU A 157 0.87 -14.80 2.11
CA GLU A 157 -0.01 -13.72 2.58
C GLU A 157 0.45 -12.42 1.96
N THR A 158 -0.48 -11.64 1.42
CA THR A 158 -0.20 -10.37 0.79
C THR A 158 -1.20 -9.33 1.23
N THR A 159 -0.70 -8.12 1.50
CA THR A 159 -1.46 -6.99 2.00
C THR A 159 -1.30 -5.82 1.06
N VAL A 160 -2.39 -5.12 0.76
CA VAL A 160 -2.36 -3.92 -0.06
C VAL A 160 -3.20 -2.81 0.55
N THR A 161 -2.75 -1.57 0.34
CA THR A 161 -3.54 -0.36 0.53
C THR A 161 -3.41 0.48 -0.74
N ALA A 162 -4.52 1.06 -1.23
CA ALA A 162 -4.54 1.77 -2.51
C ALA A 162 -5.42 3.05 -2.47
N GLU A 163 -5.10 4.02 -3.31
CA GLU A 163 -5.89 5.25 -3.54
C GLU A 163 -7.15 5.01 -4.38
N PHE A 164 -7.38 3.75 -4.77
CA PHE A 164 -8.56 3.25 -5.45
C PHE A 164 -9.07 2.02 -4.71
N ARG A 165 -10.25 1.49 -5.08
CA ARG A 165 -10.76 0.24 -4.50
C ARG A 165 -9.95 -0.95 -5.05
N PRO A 166 -9.07 -1.58 -4.25
CA PRO A 166 -8.20 -2.61 -4.78
C PRO A 166 -8.95 -3.93 -4.96
N GLN A 167 -8.61 -4.65 -6.02
CA GLN A 167 -8.79 -6.10 -6.11
C GLN A 167 -7.41 -6.75 -6.01
N LEU A 168 -7.25 -7.69 -5.06
CA LEU A 168 -6.02 -8.44 -4.86
C LEU A 168 -6.27 -9.92 -5.11
N ILE A 169 -5.40 -10.56 -5.90
CA ILE A 169 -5.55 -11.96 -6.32
C ILE A 169 -4.22 -12.69 -6.14
N ILE A 170 -4.28 -13.91 -5.62
CA ILE A 170 -3.20 -14.89 -5.66
C ILE A 170 -3.57 -15.96 -6.68
N ALA A 171 -2.75 -16.14 -7.71
CA ALA A 171 -2.96 -17.11 -8.78
C ALA A 171 -1.81 -18.12 -8.87
N ASP A 172 -2.14 -19.34 -9.31
CA ASP A 172 -1.17 -20.42 -9.56
C ASP A 172 -0.53 -20.26 -10.94
N GLY A 173 0.74 -19.82 -10.97
CA GLY A 173 1.49 -19.55 -12.19
C GLY A 173 2.19 -20.77 -12.78
N ASN A 174 2.16 -21.94 -12.12
CA ASN A 174 2.97 -23.10 -12.52
C ASN A 174 2.63 -23.66 -13.91
N LEU A 175 1.41 -23.42 -14.40
CA LEU A 175 0.95 -23.87 -15.72
C LEU A 175 0.90 -22.75 -16.77
N GLY A 176 1.33 -21.53 -16.41
CA GLY A 176 1.17 -20.36 -17.25
C GLY A 176 -0.30 -19.93 -17.41
N CYS A 177 -0.60 -19.17 -18.47
CA CYS A 177 -1.94 -18.65 -18.70
C CYS A 177 -2.88 -19.70 -19.35
N PRO A 178 -4.16 -19.81 -18.94
CA PRO A 178 -4.79 -19.09 -17.82
C PRO A 178 -4.42 -19.70 -16.47
N ALA A 179 -4.05 -18.87 -15.49
CA ALA A 179 -3.73 -19.30 -14.14
C ALA A 179 -4.98 -19.47 -13.27
N PRO A 180 -5.13 -20.59 -12.53
CA PRO A 180 -6.16 -20.74 -11.51
C PRO A 180 -6.02 -19.71 -10.38
N ILE A 181 -7.13 -19.10 -9.98
CA ILE A 181 -7.18 -18.23 -8.80
C ILE A 181 -7.23 -19.10 -7.54
N LEU A 182 -6.28 -18.89 -6.64
CA LEU A 182 -6.20 -19.59 -5.35
C LEU A 182 -6.90 -18.81 -4.24
N ALA A 183 -6.72 -17.49 -4.23
CA ALA A 183 -7.37 -16.59 -3.29
C ALA A 183 -7.59 -15.22 -3.93
N SER A 184 -8.64 -14.51 -3.51
CA SER A 184 -8.89 -13.14 -3.96
C SER A 184 -9.71 -12.36 -2.95
N GLY A 185 -9.60 -11.05 -2.99
CA GLY A 185 -10.36 -10.13 -2.14
C GLY A 185 -10.49 -8.74 -2.78
N ALA A 186 -11.33 -7.91 -2.18
CA ALA A 186 -11.47 -6.51 -2.56
C ALA A 186 -11.77 -5.65 -1.32
N ALA A 187 -11.35 -4.40 -1.34
CA ALA A 187 -11.61 -3.42 -0.28
C ALA A 187 -12.04 -2.06 -0.84
N LEU A 188 -12.34 -1.12 0.05
CA LEU A 188 -12.52 0.27 -0.34
C LEU A 188 -11.16 0.97 -0.49
N GLU A 189 -11.16 2.17 -1.07
CA GLU A 189 -9.98 3.04 -1.09
C GLU A 189 -9.48 3.30 0.34
N CYS A 190 -8.16 3.30 0.53
CA CYS A 190 -7.48 3.45 1.82
C CYS A 190 -7.76 2.37 2.89
N ASP A 191 -8.66 1.42 2.66
CA ASP A 191 -8.82 0.27 3.54
C ASP A 191 -7.72 -0.75 3.22
N GLU A 192 -7.14 -1.32 4.28
CA GLU A 192 -6.17 -2.41 4.14
C GLU A 192 -6.89 -3.70 3.70
N LEU A 193 -6.35 -4.33 2.66
CA LEU A 193 -6.82 -5.61 2.14
C LEU A 193 -5.73 -6.66 2.26
N THR A 194 -6.01 -7.75 2.99
CA THR A 194 -5.12 -8.91 3.09
C THR A 194 -5.76 -10.13 2.46
N VAL A 195 -5.00 -10.84 1.62
CA VAL A 195 -5.39 -12.11 1.00
C VAL A 195 -4.30 -13.13 1.28
N SER A 196 -4.68 -14.36 1.63
CA SER A 196 -3.72 -15.41 1.96
C SER A 196 -4.16 -16.79 1.48
N THR A 197 -3.23 -17.66 1.15
CA THR A 197 -3.47 -19.08 0.88
C THR A 197 -2.25 -19.93 1.20
N VAL A 198 -2.45 -21.21 1.52
CA VAL A 198 -1.36 -22.17 1.64
C VAL A 198 -0.95 -22.62 0.24
N VAL A 199 0.35 -22.57 -0.01
CA VAL A 199 0.97 -22.92 -1.29
C VAL A 199 2.06 -23.98 -1.08
N GLU A 200 2.32 -24.75 -2.12
CA GLU A 200 3.44 -25.70 -2.20
C GLU A 200 4.62 -25.02 -2.90
N PRO A 201 5.80 -25.67 -3.02
CA PRO A 201 6.87 -25.14 -3.85
C PRO A 201 6.40 -24.91 -5.29
N GLY A 202 6.64 -23.71 -5.84
CA GLY A 202 6.21 -23.35 -7.17
C GLY A 202 6.22 -21.85 -7.45
N VAL A 203 5.68 -21.49 -8.60
CA VAL A 203 5.55 -20.10 -9.08
C VAL A 203 4.11 -19.62 -8.87
N TYR A 204 3.97 -18.45 -8.27
CA TYR A 204 2.68 -17.81 -8.00
C TYR A 204 2.70 -16.36 -8.47
N TRP A 205 1.52 -15.85 -8.82
CA TRP A 205 1.34 -14.47 -9.23
C TRP A 205 0.43 -13.74 -8.25
N ILE A 206 0.89 -12.58 -7.77
CA ILE A 206 0.12 -11.61 -7.02
C ILE A 206 -0.35 -10.56 -8.02
N ILE A 207 -1.66 -10.36 -8.12
CA ILE A 207 -2.24 -9.45 -9.10
C ILE A 207 -3.00 -8.38 -8.33
N ILE A 208 -2.69 -7.12 -8.59
CA ILE A 208 -3.34 -5.95 -8.02
C ILE A 208 -3.87 -5.06 -9.15
N GLY A 209 -5.00 -4.42 -8.91
CA GLY A 209 -5.56 -3.44 -9.82
C GLY A 209 -6.93 -2.96 -9.35
N PRO A 210 -7.58 -2.06 -10.11
CA PRO A 210 -8.87 -1.50 -9.74
C PRO A 210 -9.94 -2.60 -9.76
N PHE A 211 -10.87 -2.57 -8.80
CA PHE A 211 -11.92 -3.59 -8.68
C PHE A 211 -12.73 -3.83 -9.97
N GLY A 212 -12.83 -2.83 -10.83
CA GLY A 212 -13.34 -3.04 -12.18
C GLY A 212 -13.02 -1.88 -13.11
N ALA A 213 -13.17 -2.14 -14.41
CA ALA A 213 -12.93 -1.14 -15.47
C ALA A 213 -13.92 0.04 -15.45
N THR A 214 -14.92 0.04 -14.58
CA THR A 214 -15.81 1.20 -14.38
C THR A 214 -15.54 1.93 -13.07
N ASP A 215 -14.40 1.65 -12.43
CA ASP A 215 -14.01 2.36 -11.22
C ASP A 215 -13.51 3.78 -11.54
N THR A 216 -13.42 4.62 -10.52
CA THR A 216 -12.97 6.02 -10.63
C THR A 216 -11.47 6.18 -10.44
N ALA A 217 -10.72 5.08 -10.44
CA ALA A 217 -9.26 5.09 -10.30
C ALA A 217 -8.64 5.87 -11.46
N THR A 218 -8.07 7.03 -11.17
CA THR A 218 -7.32 7.82 -12.15
C THR A 218 -5.98 7.16 -12.42
N CYS A 219 -5.51 7.18 -13.66
CA CYS A 219 -4.14 6.75 -13.95
C CYS A 219 -3.12 7.47 -13.07
N GLY A 220 -2.26 6.68 -12.42
CA GLY A 220 -1.28 7.17 -11.47
C GLY A 220 -1.74 7.09 -10.01
N ALA A 221 -2.92 6.52 -9.75
CA ALA A 221 -3.38 6.28 -8.38
C ALA A 221 -2.46 5.25 -7.70
N ALA A 222 -1.92 5.62 -6.54
CA ALA A 222 -0.87 4.85 -5.90
C ALA A 222 -1.42 3.66 -5.09
N TYR A 223 -0.59 2.64 -4.94
CA TYR A 223 -0.78 1.57 -3.96
C TYR A 223 0.55 1.14 -3.34
N THR A 224 0.45 0.56 -2.13
CA THR A 224 1.55 -0.10 -1.45
C THR A 224 1.17 -1.56 -1.23
N LEU A 225 1.89 -2.46 -1.87
CA LEU A 225 1.73 -3.92 -1.79
C LEU A 225 2.85 -4.49 -0.93
N HIS A 226 2.50 -5.21 0.13
CA HIS A 226 3.43 -5.97 0.95
C HIS A 226 3.19 -7.46 0.73
N LEU A 227 4.25 -8.20 0.43
CA LEU A 227 4.22 -9.66 0.43
C LEU A 227 4.74 -10.16 1.77
N ALA A 228 3.83 -10.57 2.64
CA ALA A 228 4.19 -11.15 3.91
C ALA A 228 4.81 -12.53 3.73
N GLY A 229 5.78 -12.80 4.58
CA GLY A 229 6.51 -14.06 4.64
C GLY A 229 7.87 -13.80 5.28
N PRO A 230 8.50 -14.82 5.88
CA PRO A 230 9.91 -14.71 6.21
C PRO A 230 10.61 -14.36 4.90
N ALA A 231 11.36 -13.24 4.87
CA ALA A 231 12.14 -12.91 3.70
C ALA A 231 12.93 -14.18 3.32
N ASN A 232 12.76 -14.68 2.10
CA ASN A 232 13.48 -15.86 1.62
C ASN A 232 14.96 -15.49 1.52
N CYS A 233 15.63 -15.47 2.66
CA CYS A 233 17.07 -15.42 2.75
C CYS A 233 17.56 -16.80 2.33
N VAL A 234 18.36 -16.81 1.27
CA VAL A 234 19.09 -18.00 0.85
C VAL A 234 19.83 -18.55 2.06
N GLY A 235 19.51 -19.77 2.48
CA GLY A 235 20.12 -20.39 3.65
C GLY A 235 19.35 -20.32 4.97
N ASP A 236 18.14 -19.74 5.05
CA ASP A 236 17.23 -19.93 6.22
C ASP A 236 16.44 -21.24 6.04
N LEU A 237 17.12 -22.33 6.38
CA LEU A 237 16.65 -23.70 6.19
C LEU A 237 15.57 -24.07 7.20
N ASP A 238 15.59 -23.51 8.41
CA ASP A 238 14.59 -23.81 9.43
C ASP A 238 13.36 -22.87 9.38
N GLY A 239 13.48 -21.75 8.66
CA GLY A 239 12.41 -20.81 8.38
C GLY A 239 12.10 -19.83 9.49
N ASN A 240 13.06 -19.58 10.37
CA ASN A 240 12.86 -18.70 11.51
C ASN A 240 13.06 -17.20 11.18
N GLY A 241 13.42 -16.87 9.94
CA GLY A 241 13.65 -15.49 9.49
C GLY A 241 15.07 -14.97 9.79
N ALA A 242 16.02 -15.86 10.07
CA ALA A 242 17.43 -15.56 10.16
C ALA A 242 18.25 -16.74 9.61
N VAL A 243 19.37 -16.44 8.95
CA VAL A 243 20.40 -17.43 8.61
C VAL A 243 21.41 -17.49 9.73
N ASP A 244 21.38 -18.54 10.53
CA ASP A 244 22.24 -18.70 11.70
C ASP A 244 22.80 -20.13 11.90
N GLY A 245 23.22 -20.43 13.12
CA GLY A 245 23.82 -21.72 13.47
C GLY A 245 22.87 -22.90 13.33
N ALA A 246 21.55 -22.68 13.44
CA ALA A 246 20.54 -23.70 13.21
C ALA A 246 20.53 -24.12 11.74
N ASP A 247 20.58 -23.17 10.83
CA ASP A 247 20.60 -23.44 9.39
C ASP A 247 21.90 -24.05 8.93
N LEU A 248 23.05 -23.57 9.46
CA LEU A 248 24.32 -24.23 9.22
C LEU A 248 24.28 -25.70 9.68
N GLY A 249 23.66 -25.96 10.84
CA GLY A 249 23.45 -27.32 11.33
C GLY A 249 22.59 -28.16 10.38
N ALA A 250 21.51 -27.58 9.85
CA ALA A 250 20.64 -28.24 8.88
C ALA A 250 21.35 -28.53 7.55
N LEU A 251 22.13 -27.59 7.02
CA LEU A 251 22.91 -27.76 5.79
C LEU A 251 23.95 -28.87 5.95
N LEU A 252 24.70 -28.86 7.06
CA LEU A 252 25.69 -29.89 7.36
C LEU A 252 25.05 -31.27 7.60
N ALA A 253 23.83 -31.33 8.12
CA ALA A 253 23.08 -32.59 8.25
C ALA A 253 22.67 -33.15 6.88
N ALA A 254 22.47 -32.30 5.87
CA ALA A 254 22.14 -32.65 4.51
C ALA A 254 23.37 -32.85 3.61
N TRP A 255 24.60 -32.80 4.13
CA TRP A 255 25.83 -32.81 3.34
C TRP A 255 25.97 -34.04 2.42
N GLY A 256 26.24 -33.80 1.15
CA GLY A 256 26.35 -34.83 0.10
C GLY A 256 25.02 -35.47 -0.29
N SER A 257 23.89 -34.94 0.19
CA SER A 257 22.55 -35.36 -0.24
C SER A 257 22.07 -34.54 -1.45
N SER A 258 20.90 -34.88 -1.97
CA SER A 258 20.16 -34.10 -2.97
C SER A 258 18.95 -33.39 -2.35
N SER A 259 19.06 -32.95 -1.10
CA SER A 259 18.00 -32.15 -0.46
C SER A 259 17.88 -30.84 -1.22
N ALA A 260 16.70 -30.61 -1.80
CA ALA A 260 16.40 -29.37 -2.51
C ALA A 260 16.39 -28.14 -1.58
N GLU A 261 16.18 -28.33 -0.27
CA GLU A 261 16.21 -27.22 0.69
C GLU A 261 17.64 -26.75 0.97
N ALA A 262 18.59 -27.68 1.07
CA ALA A 262 20.00 -27.38 1.39
C ALA A 262 20.90 -27.22 0.15
N ASP A 263 20.42 -27.60 -1.04
CA ASP A 263 21.08 -27.38 -2.34
C ASP A 263 20.71 -25.97 -2.85
N LEU A 264 21.40 -24.98 -2.28
CA LEU A 264 21.17 -23.56 -2.49
C LEU A 264 21.61 -23.07 -3.86
N ASP A 265 22.56 -23.77 -4.51
CA ASP A 265 22.99 -23.45 -5.88
C ASP A 265 22.30 -24.29 -6.98
N GLY A 266 21.50 -25.28 -6.59
CA GLY A 266 20.72 -26.13 -7.49
C GLY A 266 21.57 -27.08 -8.32
N SER A 267 22.78 -27.40 -7.88
CA SER A 267 23.70 -28.31 -8.57
C SER A 267 23.27 -29.78 -8.50
N GLY A 268 22.31 -30.10 -7.63
CA GLY A 268 21.82 -31.44 -7.34
C GLY A 268 22.58 -32.14 -6.22
N THR A 269 23.51 -31.48 -5.52
CA THR A 269 24.26 -32.04 -4.39
C THR A 269 24.65 -30.97 -3.39
N VAL A 270 24.32 -31.18 -2.11
CA VAL A 270 24.69 -30.27 -1.02
C VAL A 270 26.19 -30.37 -0.72
N ASP A 271 26.96 -29.32 -1.03
CA ASP A 271 28.41 -29.29 -0.81
C ASP A 271 28.96 -27.92 -0.35
N GLY A 272 30.27 -27.72 -0.56
CA GLY A 272 30.96 -26.50 -0.15
C GLY A 272 30.45 -25.22 -0.84
N SER A 273 29.79 -25.36 -1.99
CA SER A 273 29.21 -24.25 -2.74
C SER A 273 27.98 -23.71 -2.02
N ASP A 274 27.09 -24.60 -1.55
CA ASP A 274 25.92 -24.24 -0.75
C ASP A 274 26.30 -23.64 0.59
N LEU A 275 27.31 -24.21 1.25
CA LEU A 275 27.86 -23.62 2.48
C LEU A 275 28.35 -22.19 2.24
N GLY A 276 28.98 -21.93 1.10
CA GLY A 276 29.40 -20.59 0.71
C GLY A 276 28.23 -19.61 0.58
N LEU A 277 27.12 -20.06 0.00
CA LEU A 277 25.89 -19.28 -0.13
C LEU A 277 25.23 -19.00 1.22
N LEU A 278 25.11 -20.02 2.08
CA LEU A 278 24.56 -19.87 3.43
C LEU A 278 25.38 -18.88 4.25
N LEU A 279 26.71 -19.00 4.27
CA LEU A 279 27.57 -18.07 5.01
C LEU A 279 27.55 -16.64 4.45
N ALA A 280 27.31 -16.48 3.15
CA ALA A 280 27.15 -15.16 2.52
C ALA A 280 25.86 -14.46 2.96
N ALA A 281 24.84 -15.23 3.35
CA ALA A 281 23.54 -14.73 3.78
C ALA A 281 23.38 -14.62 5.31
N TRP A 282 24.45 -14.82 6.09
CA TRP A 282 24.40 -14.88 7.55
C TRP A 282 23.80 -13.62 8.19
N GLY A 283 22.78 -13.79 9.06
CA GLY A 283 22.09 -12.71 9.75
C GLY A 283 20.57 -12.74 9.60
N THR A 284 19.90 -11.71 10.10
CA THR A 284 18.44 -11.56 9.96
C THR A 284 18.05 -11.26 8.53
N CYS A 285 16.94 -11.83 8.11
CA CYS A 285 16.40 -11.62 6.78
C CYS A 285 15.62 -10.30 6.78
N GLY A 286 16.01 -9.37 5.90
CA GLY A 286 15.53 -7.98 5.90
C GLY A 286 15.29 -7.44 4.50
#